data_AF-A0A924M0E3-F1
#
_entry.id   AF-A0A924M0E3-F1
#
_cell.length_a   1.000
_cell.length_b   1.000
_cell.length_c   1.000
_cell.angle_alpha   90.00
_cell.angle_beta   90.00
_cell.angle_gamma   90.00
#
_symmetry.space_group_name_H-M   'P 1'
#
loop_
_entity.id
_entity.type
_entity.pdbx_description
1 polymer ?
#
loop_
_entity_poly.entity_id
_entity_poly.type
_entity_poly.pdbx_seq_one_letter_code
_entity_poly.pdbx_strand_id
1 'polypeptide(L)'
;MKRLALFLFILPLSSCSREQDGFKPHIVIEQPEAGMVSRSGNTVVKGYAFDDRGVGKIEVNGRALFVAPKTAANPKNKGERIHRFTFQ
;
A
#
# COMPACT_ATOMS: atom_id res chain seq x y z
N MET A 1 -21.97 47.57 -17.65
CA MET A 1 -22.22 46.59 -16.57
C MET A 1 -22.80 45.25 -17.08
N LYS A 2 -22.42 44.75 -18.27
CA LYS A 2 -22.94 43.47 -18.83
C LYS A 2 -21.85 42.46 -19.24
N ARG A 3 -20.57 42.80 -19.09
CA ARG A 3 -19.43 41.90 -19.40
C ARG A 3 -18.86 41.16 -18.18
N LEU A 4 -19.34 41.50 -16.97
CA LEU A 4 -18.82 40.93 -15.72
C LEU A 4 -19.57 39.65 -15.28
N ALA A 5 -20.71 39.33 -15.91
CA ALA A 5 -21.52 38.16 -15.57
C ALA A 5 -20.98 36.85 -16.15
N LEU A 6 -20.09 36.90 -17.16
CA LEU A 6 -19.60 35.71 -17.86
C LEU A 6 -18.47 34.99 -17.09
N PHE A 7 -17.75 35.68 -16.22
CA PHE A 7 -16.63 35.09 -15.45
C PHE A 7 -17.07 34.35 -14.19
N LEU A 8 -18.29 34.57 -13.69
CA LEU A 8 -18.75 33.97 -12.42
C LEU A 8 -19.30 32.53 -12.58
N PHE A 9 -19.47 32.05 -13.81
CA PHE A 9 -20.09 30.74 -14.09
C PHE A 9 -19.09 29.59 -14.32
N ILE A 10 -17.78 29.85 -14.20
CA ILE A 10 -16.71 28.87 -14.49
C ILE A 10 -16.19 28.18 -13.21
N LEU A 11 -16.74 28.49 -12.03
CA LEU A 11 -16.14 28.17 -10.73
C LEU A 11 -16.81 27.09 -9.84
N PRO A 12 -17.55 26.08 -10.35
CA PRO A 12 -17.79 24.88 -9.53
C PRO A 12 -17.34 23.56 -10.18
N LEU A 13 -16.31 23.56 -11.05
CA LEU A 13 -15.75 22.31 -11.60
C LEU A 13 -14.42 21.88 -10.99
N SER A 14 -13.91 22.61 -9.99
CA SER A 14 -12.82 22.16 -9.12
C SER A 14 -13.34 21.11 -8.12
N SER A 15 -14.09 20.12 -8.61
CA SER A 15 -14.52 18.96 -7.84
C SER A 15 -13.28 18.11 -7.53
N CYS A 16 -13.14 17.73 -6.27
CA CYS A 16 -12.05 16.94 -5.72
C CYS A 16 -11.48 15.91 -6.70
N SER A 17 -10.24 16.11 -7.14
CA SER A 17 -9.40 15.00 -7.59
C SER A 17 -9.05 14.18 -6.35
N ARG A 18 -9.98 13.31 -5.95
CA ARG A 18 -9.70 12.30 -4.93
C ARG A 18 -8.73 11.33 -5.56
N GLU A 19 -7.53 11.27 -5.00
CA GLU A 19 -6.51 10.34 -5.45
C GLU A 19 -7.07 8.92 -5.29
N GLN A 20 -7.35 8.29 -6.43
CA GLN A 20 -7.98 6.99 -6.48
C GLN A 20 -6.87 5.95 -6.41
N ASP A 21 -6.76 5.30 -5.26
CA ASP A 21 -5.86 4.18 -5.03
C ASP A 21 -6.44 2.94 -5.71
N GLY A 22 -5.99 2.66 -6.93
CA GLY A 22 -6.50 1.57 -7.77
C GLY A 22 -5.64 0.30 -7.74
N PHE A 23 -4.46 0.37 -7.14
CA PHE A 23 -3.53 -0.74 -7.05
C PHE A 23 -3.68 -1.40 -5.69
N LYS A 24 -4.00 -2.70 -5.67
CA LYS A 24 -4.03 -3.45 -4.41
C LYS A 24 -2.63 -3.94 -4.05
N PRO A 25 -2.31 -4.11 -2.75
CA PRO A 25 -1.07 -4.77 -2.36
C PRO A 25 -0.99 -6.18 -2.94
N HIS A 26 0.20 -6.57 -3.38
CA HIS A 26 0.51 -7.91 -3.86
C HIS A 26 1.57 -8.55 -2.97
N ILE A 27 1.46 -9.86 -2.76
CA ILE A 27 2.37 -10.64 -1.93
C ILE A 27 2.99 -11.72 -2.80
N VAL A 28 4.32 -11.86 -2.73
CA VAL A 28 5.07 -12.92 -3.38
C VAL A 28 5.80 -13.72 -2.32
N ILE A 29 5.60 -15.03 -2.33
CA ILE A 29 6.33 -15.98 -1.48
C ILE A 29 7.47 -16.57 -2.30
N GLU A 30 8.70 -16.34 -1.86
CA GLU A 30 9.93 -16.86 -2.47
C GLU A 30 10.35 -18.17 -1.81
N GLN A 31 10.03 -18.36 -0.52
CA GLN A 31 10.25 -19.59 0.22
C GLN A 31 9.07 -19.86 1.17
N PRO A 32 8.66 -21.12 1.35
CA PRO A 32 9.18 -22.32 0.67
C PRO A 32 8.76 -22.38 -0.80
N GLU A 33 9.43 -23.25 -1.58
CA GLU A 33 8.97 -23.58 -2.94
C GLU A 33 7.58 -24.21 -2.90
N ALA A 34 6.79 -23.99 -3.94
CA ALA A 34 5.44 -24.55 -4.03
C ALA A 34 5.47 -26.08 -3.95
N GLY A 35 4.57 -26.65 -3.15
CA GLY A 35 4.46 -28.10 -2.95
C GLY A 35 5.42 -28.68 -1.91
N MET A 36 6.29 -27.88 -1.29
CA MET A 36 7.14 -28.35 -0.21
C MET A 36 6.35 -28.61 1.08
N VAL A 37 6.67 -29.72 1.74
CA VAL A 37 6.14 -30.09 3.06
C VAL A 37 7.28 -30.07 4.07
N SER A 38 7.14 -29.28 5.14
CA SER A 38 8.13 -29.25 6.22
C SER A 38 7.99 -30.48 7.11
N ARG A 39 9.14 -31.11 7.43
CA ARG A 39 9.21 -32.27 8.33
C ARG A 39 9.28 -31.89 9.81
N SER A 40 9.69 -30.66 10.14
CA SER A 40 10.01 -30.23 11.50
C SER A 40 8.90 -29.40 12.17
N GLY A 41 7.79 -29.17 11.48
CA GLY A 41 6.70 -28.30 11.95
C GLY A 41 7.02 -26.80 11.89
N ASN A 42 8.30 -26.42 11.70
CA ASN A 42 8.73 -25.04 11.53
C ASN A 42 9.12 -24.81 10.07
N THR A 43 8.53 -23.80 9.45
CA THR A 43 8.83 -23.44 8.05
C THR A 43 9.17 -21.96 7.99
N VAL A 44 10.38 -21.64 7.54
CA VAL A 44 10.74 -20.25 7.26
C VAL A 44 9.99 -19.83 5.99
N VAL A 45 9.16 -18.81 6.11
CA VAL A 45 8.50 -18.16 4.99
C VAL A 45 9.26 -16.88 4.67
N LYS A 46 9.66 -16.71 3.41
CA LYS A 46 10.29 -15.49 2.90
C LYS A 46 9.55 -14.97 1.70
N GLY A 47 9.50 -13.66 1.57
CA GLY A 47 8.84 -13.03 0.46
C GLY A 47 8.90 -11.51 0.54
N TYR A 48 8.06 -10.88 -0.25
CA TYR A 48 7.84 -9.45 -0.22
C TYR A 48 6.40 -9.08 -0.49
N ALA A 49 5.97 -7.98 0.10
CA ALA A 49 4.75 -7.29 -0.27
C ALA A 49 5.12 -6.07 -1.11
N PHE A 50 4.30 -5.73 -2.10
CA PHE A 50 4.48 -4.50 -2.86
C PHE A 50 3.17 -3.81 -3.20
N ASP A 51 3.25 -2.49 -3.26
CA ASP A 51 2.15 -1.58 -3.51
C ASP A 51 2.70 -0.27 -4.11
N ASP A 52 1.99 0.35 -5.06
CA ASP A 52 2.48 1.56 -5.73
C ASP A 52 2.32 2.83 -4.87
N ARG A 53 1.44 2.80 -3.86
CA ARG A 53 1.24 3.83 -2.82
C ARG A 53 1.96 3.49 -1.52
N GLY A 54 2.42 2.26 -1.38
CA GLY A 54 3.27 1.78 -0.29
C GLY A 54 2.54 0.82 0.63
N VAL A 55 3.27 -0.21 1.06
CA VAL A 55 2.79 -1.21 2.02
C VAL A 55 2.58 -0.53 3.37
N GLY A 56 1.38 -0.61 3.94
CA GLY A 56 1.08 0.01 5.23
C GLY A 56 1.33 -0.90 6.44
N LYS A 57 1.08 -2.21 6.30
CA LYS A 57 1.21 -3.20 7.38
C LYS A 57 1.39 -4.60 6.81
N ILE A 58 2.25 -5.40 7.43
CA ILE A 58 2.34 -6.86 7.23
C ILE A 58 2.09 -7.52 8.59
N GLU A 59 1.15 -8.46 8.63
CA GLU A 59 0.79 -9.21 9.83
C GLU A 59 0.63 -10.68 9.51
N VAL A 60 1.11 -11.53 10.42
CA VAL A 60 1.00 -12.98 10.33
C VAL A 60 0.43 -13.48 11.65
N ASN A 61 -0.71 -14.19 11.61
CA ASN A 61 -1.36 -14.75 12.78
C ASN A 61 -1.55 -13.73 13.94
N GLY A 62 -1.92 -12.48 13.61
CA GLY A 62 -2.09 -11.41 14.59
C GLY A 62 -0.79 -10.73 15.07
N ARG A 63 0.38 -11.22 14.63
CA ARG A 63 1.68 -10.60 14.93
C ARG A 63 2.13 -9.68 13.79
N ALA A 64 2.29 -8.40 14.08
CA ALA A 64 2.83 -7.45 13.13
C ALA A 64 4.30 -7.74 12.82
N LEU A 65 4.64 -7.90 11.54
CA LEU A 65 6.01 -7.97 11.03
C LEU A 65 6.51 -6.59 10.57
N PHE A 66 5.61 -5.75 10.07
CA PHE A 66 5.90 -4.40 9.62
C PHE A 66 4.68 -3.51 9.81
N VAL A 67 4.92 -2.27 10.24
CA VAL A 67 3.93 -1.19 10.28
C VAL A 67 4.63 0.06 9.77
N ALA A 68 4.13 0.64 8.69
CA ALA A 68 4.69 1.86 8.15
C ALA A 68 4.60 3.01 9.17
N PRO A 69 5.63 3.86 9.29
CA PRO A 69 5.56 5.04 10.14
C PRO A 69 4.41 5.94 9.70
N LYS A 70 3.61 6.42 10.66
CA LYS A 70 2.64 7.50 10.42
C LYS A 70 3.39 8.83 10.40
N THR A 71 4.14 9.14 9.34
CA THR A 71 4.80 10.45 9.23
C THR A 71 3.91 11.42 8.46
N ALA A 72 3.63 12.57 9.08
CA ALA A 72 2.89 13.69 8.47
C ALA A 72 3.65 14.36 7.30
N ALA A 73 4.93 14.00 7.10
CA ALA A 73 5.84 14.63 6.15
C ALA A 73 5.59 14.24 4.68
N ASN A 74 4.88 13.15 4.40
CA ASN A 74 4.49 12.80 3.03
C ASN A 74 3.19 11.97 3.02
N PRO A 75 2.00 12.61 3.06
CA PRO A 75 0.71 11.91 3.10
C PRO A 75 0.42 11.05 1.86
N LYS A 76 1.26 11.14 0.80
CA LYS A 76 1.12 10.36 -0.42
C LYS A 76 1.82 9.00 -0.36
N ASN A 77 2.85 8.85 0.47
CA ASN A 77 3.58 7.59 0.62
C ASN A 77 3.13 6.90 1.91
N LYS A 78 2.26 5.89 1.78
CA LYS A 78 1.68 5.15 2.91
C LYS A 78 2.64 4.11 3.52
N GLY A 79 3.84 3.97 2.95
CA GLY A 79 4.92 3.10 3.42
C GLY A 79 5.93 2.82 2.32
N GLU A 80 6.72 1.75 2.49
CA GLU A 80 7.68 1.30 1.47
C GLU A 80 6.94 0.64 0.30
N ARG A 81 7.31 0.97 -0.94
CA ARG A 81 6.67 0.40 -2.14
C ARG A 81 6.87 -1.10 -2.26
N ILE A 82 8.01 -1.60 -1.80
CA ILE A 82 8.32 -3.03 -1.69
C ILE A 82 8.89 -3.23 -0.30
N HIS A 83 8.30 -4.13 0.48
CA HIS A 83 8.80 -4.50 1.79
C HIS A 83 9.02 -6.01 1.86
N ARG A 84 10.25 -6.43 2.11
CA ARG A 84 10.60 -7.84 2.28
C ARG A 84 10.20 -8.30 3.69
N PHE A 85 9.75 -9.54 3.81
CA PHE A 85 9.42 -10.14 5.09
C PHE A 85 10.03 -11.53 5.23
N THR A 86 10.24 -11.92 6.48
CA THR A 86 10.63 -13.27 6.87
C THR A 86 9.97 -13.60 8.19
N PHE A 87 9.36 -14.77 8.30
CA PHE A 87 8.78 -15.28 9.53
C PHE A 87 8.87 -16.81 9.60
N GLN A 88 8.57 -17.37 10.76
CA GLN A 88 8.48 -18.80 11.05
C GLN A 88 7.15 -19.07 11.74
#